data_AF-A0A935VSP2-F1
#
_entry.id   AF-A0A935VSP2-F1
#
_cell.length_a   1.000
_cell.length_b   1.000
_cell.length_c   1.000
_cell.angle_alpha   90.00
_cell.angle_beta   90.00
_cell.angle_gamma   90.00
#
_symmetry.space_group_name_H-M   'P 1'
#
loop_
_entity.id
_entity.type
_entity.pdbx_description
1 polymer ?
#
loop_
_entity_poly.entity_id
_entity_poly.type
_entity_poly.pdbx_seq_one_letter_code
_entity_poly.pdbx_strand_id
1 'polypeptide(L)'
;MNILVIKWLRHIICLPVFILFLSITGFGQIKNTLINGMYLQWGYNTECYTKSNIHVNDVVNGVPHRFTIYNAKAHDRNDLDGIIKNPVELTVPQYSYRVGFYLNKAHTTAIEINFDHTKYIVSDNQRLHVKGYIGAAHFDTDTTLLMTSFI
;
A
#
# COMPACT_ATOMS: atom_id res chain seq x y z
N MET A 1 61.42 45.93 -6.37
CA MET A 1 60.01 45.64 -5.98
C MET A 1 59.72 44.19 -6.32
N ASN A 2 59.48 43.35 -5.30
CA ASN A 2 59.57 41.89 -5.42
C ASN A 2 58.45 41.28 -6.26
N ILE A 3 58.82 40.41 -7.20
CA ILE A 3 57.94 39.62 -8.10
C ILE A 3 56.84 38.86 -7.35
N LEU A 4 57.08 38.55 -6.07
CA LEU A 4 56.10 37.96 -5.15
C LEU A 4 54.85 38.84 -4.94
N VAL A 5 54.99 40.17 -4.82
CA VAL A 5 53.86 41.07 -4.53
C VAL A 5 52.89 41.18 -5.72
N ILE A 6 53.42 41.13 -6.95
CA ILE A 6 52.64 41.22 -8.19
C ILE A 6 51.81 39.93 -8.42
N LYS A 7 52.34 38.77 -8.03
CA LYS A 7 51.59 37.49 -8.10
C LYS A 7 50.38 37.49 -7.17
N TRP A 8 50.49 38.04 -5.96
CA TRP A 8 49.38 38.10 -5.01
C TRP A 8 48.29 39.10 -5.44
N LEU A 9 48.66 40.25 -6.01
CA LEU A 9 47.70 41.25 -6.51
C LEU A 9 46.80 40.72 -7.64
N ARG A 10 47.35 39.86 -8.52
CA ARG A 10 46.59 39.28 -9.65
C ARG A 10 45.45 38.35 -9.20
N HIS A 11 45.63 37.65 -8.07
CA HIS A 11 44.62 36.73 -7.55
C HIS A 11 43.50 37.47 -6.78
N ILE A 12 43.84 38.61 -6.15
CA ILE A 12 42.89 39.45 -5.40
C ILE A 12 41.91 40.18 -6.34
N ILE A 13 42.34 40.51 -7.57
CA ILE A 13 41.49 41.17 -8.57
C ILE A 13 40.60 40.16 -9.34
N CYS A 14 41.04 38.91 -9.51
CA CYS A 14 40.25 37.88 -10.20
C CYS A 14 39.10 37.31 -9.36
N LEU A 15 39.21 37.29 -8.02
CA LEU A 15 38.18 36.77 -7.12
C LEU A 15 36.84 37.52 -7.18
N PRO A 16 36.79 38.87 -7.16
CA PRO A 16 35.52 39.60 -7.25
C PRO A 16 34.89 39.54 -8.65
N VAL A 17 35.68 39.40 -9.72
CA VAL A 17 35.17 39.23 -11.10
C VAL A 17 34.53 37.86 -11.30
N PHE A 18 35.05 36.83 -10.64
CA PHE A 18 34.46 35.48 -10.63
C PHE A 18 33.13 35.43 -9.85
N ILE A 19 33.01 36.22 -8.78
CA ILE A 19 31.78 36.30 -7.98
C ILE A 19 30.69 37.11 -8.72
N LEU A 20 31.05 38.15 -9.48
CA LEU A 20 30.08 38.91 -10.29
C LEU A 20 29.47 38.10 -11.46
N PHE A 21 30.17 37.08 -11.96
CA PHE A 21 29.67 36.22 -13.03
C PHE A 21 28.69 35.14 -12.54
N LEU A 22 28.57 34.91 -11.22
CA LEU A 22 27.66 33.91 -10.66
C LEU A 22 26.19 34.38 -10.55
N SER A 23 25.89 35.65 -10.86
CA SER A 23 24.60 36.27 -10.54
C SER A 23 23.57 36.34 -11.67
N ILE A 24 23.79 35.75 -12.87
CA ILE A 24 22.85 35.91 -14.01
C ILE A 24 22.44 34.61 -14.69
N THR A 25 22.04 33.59 -13.93
CA THR A 25 21.18 32.52 -14.50
C THR A 25 20.09 32.11 -13.53
N GLY A 26 19.20 33.06 -13.21
CA GLY A 26 17.89 32.78 -12.64
C GLY A 26 16.82 32.76 -13.73
N PHE A 27 16.92 31.87 -14.72
CA PHE A 27 15.75 31.59 -15.57
C PHE A 27 14.71 30.89 -14.70
N GLY A 28 13.73 31.63 -14.21
CA GLY A 28 12.54 31.05 -13.60
C GLY A 28 11.83 30.18 -14.63
N GLN A 29 11.91 28.85 -14.46
CA GLN A 29 11.06 27.95 -15.22
C GLN A 29 9.60 28.23 -14.84
N ILE A 30 8.78 28.71 -15.78
CA ILE A 30 7.33 28.53 -15.68
C ILE A 30 7.08 27.04 -15.93
N LYS A 31 7.20 26.27 -14.85
CA LYS A 31 6.97 24.84 -14.88
C LYS A 31 5.45 24.66 -14.91
N ASN A 32 4.88 24.39 -16.08
CA ASN A 32 3.55 23.79 -16.19
C ASN A 32 3.67 22.37 -15.63
N THR A 33 3.70 22.25 -14.31
CA THR A 33 3.73 20.95 -13.65
C THR A 33 2.34 20.35 -13.76
N LEU A 34 2.22 19.20 -14.42
CA LEU A 34 1.02 18.37 -14.39
C LEU A 34 0.61 18.00 -12.95
N ILE A 35 1.58 17.98 -12.03
CA ILE A 35 1.41 17.65 -10.62
C ILE A 35 1.71 18.90 -9.78
N ASN A 36 0.71 19.37 -9.05
CA ASN A 36 0.76 20.60 -8.23
C ASN A 36 1.04 20.32 -6.74
N GLY A 37 1.38 19.08 -6.40
CA GLY A 37 1.74 18.64 -5.05
C GLY A 37 1.53 17.13 -4.89
N MET A 38 2.08 16.57 -3.82
CA MET A 38 1.94 15.16 -3.46
C MET A 38 1.61 15.05 -1.97
N TYR A 39 0.84 14.03 -1.61
CA TYR A 39 0.63 13.65 -0.22
C TYR A 39 0.83 12.14 -0.04
N LEU A 40 1.19 11.76 1.18
CA LEU A 40 1.34 10.37 1.63
C LEU A 40 0.49 10.18 2.88
N GLN A 41 -0.28 9.10 2.92
CA GLN A 41 -1.00 8.66 4.11
C GLN A 41 -0.66 7.20 4.37
N TRP A 42 -0.48 6.86 5.63
CA TRP A 42 -0.28 5.48 6.09
C TRP A 42 -1.00 5.31 7.43
N GLY A 43 -1.56 4.13 7.64
CA GLY A 43 -2.25 3.79 8.87
C GLY A 43 -2.63 2.33 8.93
N TYR A 44 -3.36 2.00 9.98
CA TYR A 44 -3.89 0.67 10.22
C TYR A 44 -5.38 0.64 9.99
N ASN A 45 -5.88 -0.48 9.49
CA ASN A 45 -7.31 -0.68 9.26
C ASN A 45 -7.89 -1.60 10.34
N THR A 46 -9.17 -1.42 10.62
CA THR A 46 -10.00 -2.42 11.29
C THR A 46 -11.20 -2.66 10.40
N GLU A 47 -11.54 -3.92 10.17
CA GLU A 47 -12.53 -4.32 9.19
C GLU A 47 -13.75 -4.96 9.83
N CYS A 48 -14.90 -4.76 9.20
CA CYS A 48 -16.15 -5.40 9.55
C CYS A 48 -16.69 -6.10 8.31
N TYR A 49 -16.85 -7.42 8.39
CA TYR A 49 -17.38 -8.21 7.28
C TYR A 49 -18.85 -8.54 7.48
N THR A 50 -19.62 -8.41 6.42
CA THR A 50 -20.95 -9.03 6.33
C THR A 50 -20.81 -10.52 6.03
N LYS A 51 -21.91 -11.27 6.15
CA LYS A 51 -21.92 -12.67 5.73
C LYS A 51 -21.64 -12.75 4.23
N SER A 52 -20.74 -13.65 3.83
CA SER A 52 -20.29 -13.78 2.44
C SER A 52 -20.60 -15.16 1.88
N ASN A 53 -20.79 -15.23 0.57
CA ASN A 53 -20.86 -16.49 -0.16
C ASN A 53 -19.48 -16.74 -0.81
N ILE A 54 -18.82 -17.84 -0.43
CA ILE A 54 -17.48 -18.18 -0.90
C ILE A 54 -17.60 -19.20 -2.03
N HIS A 55 -17.09 -18.86 -3.20
CA HIS A 55 -17.09 -19.74 -4.38
C HIS A 55 -15.71 -20.36 -4.53
N VAL A 56 -15.64 -21.68 -4.42
CA VAL A 56 -14.43 -22.46 -4.64
C VAL A 56 -14.49 -23.08 -6.02
N ASN A 57 -13.46 -22.82 -6.83
CA ASN A 57 -13.28 -23.39 -8.15
C ASN A 57 -11.80 -23.71 -8.34
N ASP A 58 -11.38 -24.85 -7.80
CA ASP A 58 -9.97 -25.28 -7.78
C ASP A 58 -9.84 -26.76 -8.15
N VAL A 59 -8.63 -27.21 -8.45
CA VAL A 59 -8.32 -28.62 -8.74
C VAL A 59 -7.29 -29.14 -7.73
N VAL A 60 -7.76 -29.92 -6.77
CA VAL A 60 -6.91 -30.53 -5.74
C VAL A 60 -6.64 -31.98 -6.13
N ASN A 61 -5.37 -32.36 -6.26
CA ASN A 61 -4.93 -33.72 -6.64
C ASN A 61 -5.58 -34.23 -7.94
N GLY A 62 -5.82 -33.34 -8.92
CA GLY A 62 -6.46 -33.68 -10.19
C GLY A 62 -7.99 -33.80 -10.12
N VAL A 63 -8.61 -33.58 -8.95
CA VAL A 63 -10.06 -33.61 -8.77
C VAL A 63 -10.61 -32.17 -8.76
N PRO A 64 -11.56 -31.82 -9.65
CA PRO A 64 -12.15 -30.49 -9.67
C PRO A 64 -13.10 -30.30 -8.47
N HIS A 65 -12.89 -29.24 -7.70
CA HIS A 65 -13.69 -28.81 -6.57
C HIS A 65 -14.42 -27.53 -6.97
N ARG A 66 -15.74 -27.65 -7.18
CA ARG A 66 -16.60 -26.55 -7.64
C ARG A 66 -17.81 -26.44 -6.72
N PHE A 67 -17.69 -25.67 -5.66
CA PHE A 67 -18.76 -25.54 -4.67
C PHE A 67 -18.83 -24.14 -4.07
N THR A 68 -20.00 -23.81 -3.54
CA THR A 68 -20.27 -22.55 -2.85
C THR A 68 -20.57 -22.83 -1.38
N ILE A 69 -19.89 -22.10 -0.50
CA ILE A 69 -20.19 -22.02 0.93
C ILE A 69 -21.05 -20.78 1.14
N TYR A 70 -22.24 -20.94 1.68
CA TYR A 70 -23.20 -19.85 1.83
C TYR A 70 -23.16 -19.24 3.23
N ASN A 71 -23.29 -17.92 3.29
CA ASN A 71 -23.45 -17.15 4.52
C ASN A 71 -22.30 -17.34 5.54
N ALA A 72 -21.08 -17.53 5.05
CA ALA A 72 -19.88 -17.63 5.89
C ALA A 72 -19.70 -16.32 6.67
N LYS A 73 -19.56 -16.45 7.99
CA LYS A 73 -19.17 -15.34 8.85
C LYS A 73 -17.65 -15.26 8.89
N ALA A 74 -17.13 -14.06 8.70
CA ALA A 74 -15.72 -13.78 8.86
C ALA A 74 -15.50 -12.74 9.95
N HIS A 75 -14.29 -12.69 10.46
CA HIS A 75 -13.87 -11.71 11.43
C HIS A 75 -12.52 -11.14 11.04
N ASP A 76 -12.27 -9.92 11.50
CA ASP A 76 -10.99 -9.28 11.34
C ASP A 76 -9.97 -9.87 12.32
N ARG A 77 -8.70 -9.86 11.91
CA ARG A 77 -7.55 -10.09 12.78
C ARG A 77 -6.70 -8.83 12.75
N ASN A 78 -7.18 -7.83 13.48
CA ASN A 78 -6.47 -6.60 13.69
C ASN A 78 -5.39 -6.85 14.76
N ASP A 79 -4.21 -7.32 14.35
CA ASP A 79 -3.05 -7.53 15.22
C ASP A 79 -2.46 -6.19 15.77
N LEU A 80 -3.32 -5.21 16.09
CA LEU A 80 -2.99 -3.85 16.56
C LEU A 80 -2.25 -3.86 17.90
N ASP A 81 -2.50 -4.87 18.74
CA ASP A 81 -1.74 -5.10 19.97
C ASP A 81 -0.23 -5.29 19.70
N GLY A 82 0.13 -5.76 18.51
CA GLY A 82 1.51 -5.94 18.07
C GLY A 82 2.27 -4.61 17.95
N ILE A 83 1.57 -3.50 17.70
CA ILE A 83 2.18 -2.16 17.57
C ILE A 83 2.85 -1.75 18.89
N ILE A 84 2.19 -2.03 20.01
CA ILE A 84 2.68 -1.67 21.36
C ILE A 84 3.71 -2.69 21.85
N LYS A 85 3.51 -3.98 21.53
CA LYS A 85 4.36 -5.07 22.00
C LYS A 85 5.69 -5.15 21.25
N ASN A 86 5.70 -4.91 19.94
CA ASN A 86 6.89 -4.98 19.07
C ASN A 86 6.90 -3.82 18.06
N PRO A 87 7.45 -2.64 18.41
CA PRO A 87 7.43 -1.46 17.53
C PRO A 87 8.26 -1.61 16.25
N VAL A 88 9.07 -2.67 16.13
CA VAL A 88 9.85 -2.99 14.92
C VAL A 88 8.98 -3.68 13.86
N GLU A 89 7.85 -4.27 14.27
CA GLU A 89 6.96 -5.08 13.42
C GLU A 89 5.75 -4.27 12.90
N LEU A 90 6.04 -3.10 12.31
CA LEU A 90 5.03 -2.16 11.77
C LEU A 90 4.14 -2.76 10.65
N THR A 91 4.54 -3.89 10.07
CA THR A 91 3.81 -4.58 9.00
C THR A 91 2.97 -5.76 9.48
N VAL A 92 2.99 -6.09 10.79
CA VAL A 92 2.21 -7.20 11.35
C VAL A 92 0.71 -6.89 11.42
N PRO A 93 0.28 -5.70 11.90
CA PRO A 93 -1.13 -5.32 11.82
C PRO A 93 -1.53 -5.01 10.38
N GLN A 94 -2.81 -5.13 10.05
CA GLN A 94 -3.31 -4.80 8.71
C GLN A 94 -3.16 -3.30 8.44
N TYR A 95 -2.46 -2.94 7.36
CA TYR A 95 -2.08 -1.57 7.05
C TYR A 95 -2.55 -1.13 5.66
N SER A 96 -2.71 0.19 5.52
CA SER A 96 -3.03 0.84 4.26
C SER A 96 -2.02 1.94 3.95
N TYR A 97 -1.62 2.07 2.69
CA TYR A 97 -0.83 3.21 2.22
C TYR A 97 -1.50 3.86 1.01
N ARG A 98 -1.46 5.19 1.00
CA ARG A 98 -2.08 6.03 -0.03
C ARG A 98 -1.10 7.08 -0.49
N VAL A 99 -0.91 7.17 -1.79
CA VAL A 99 -0.09 8.21 -2.41
C VAL A 99 -0.94 8.93 -3.43
N GLY A 100 -1.07 10.25 -3.28
CA GLY A 100 -1.87 11.06 -4.18
C GLY A 100 -1.10 12.24 -4.76
N PHE A 101 -1.48 12.62 -5.97
CA PHE A 101 -0.89 13.70 -6.75
C PHE A 101 -1.97 14.72 -7.09
N TYR A 102 -1.80 15.97 -6.64
CA TYR A 102 -2.76 17.03 -6.90
C TYR A 102 -2.69 17.49 -8.35
N LEU A 103 -3.84 17.57 -9.01
CA LEU A 103 -3.99 18.01 -10.40
C LEU A 103 -4.12 19.54 -10.48
N ASN A 104 -4.36 20.23 -9.36
CA ASN A 104 -4.54 21.67 -9.30
C ASN A 104 -3.79 22.32 -8.13
N LYS A 105 -3.44 23.61 -8.26
CA LYS A 105 -2.71 24.38 -7.24
C LYS A 105 -3.47 24.58 -5.93
N ALA A 106 -4.80 24.54 -5.97
CA ALA A 106 -5.64 24.67 -4.78
C ALA A 106 -5.83 23.34 -4.02
N HIS A 107 -5.22 22.24 -4.48
CA HIS A 107 -5.25 20.91 -3.84
C HIS A 107 -6.66 20.33 -3.62
N THR A 108 -7.61 20.69 -4.47
CA THR A 108 -9.00 20.20 -4.40
C THR A 108 -9.26 18.98 -5.28
N THR A 109 -8.33 18.62 -6.15
CA THR A 109 -8.46 17.49 -7.08
C THR A 109 -7.13 16.74 -7.15
N ALA A 110 -7.18 15.42 -6.97
CA ALA A 110 -6.01 14.55 -7.00
C ALA A 110 -6.31 13.22 -7.68
N ILE A 111 -5.26 12.57 -8.18
CA ILE A 111 -5.28 11.13 -8.50
C ILE A 111 -4.54 10.42 -7.38
N GLU A 112 -5.14 9.35 -6.85
CA GLU A 112 -4.63 8.59 -5.71
C GLU A 112 -4.47 7.11 -6.08
N ILE A 113 -3.38 6.52 -5.62
CA ILE A 113 -3.15 5.07 -5.63
C ILE A 113 -3.17 4.58 -4.19
N ASN A 114 -4.03 3.60 -3.92
CA ASN A 114 -4.21 2.99 -2.61
C ASN A 114 -3.84 1.52 -2.64
N PHE A 115 -3.20 1.07 -1.57
CA PHE A 115 -2.95 -0.32 -1.31
C PHE A 115 -3.35 -0.65 0.12
N ASP A 116 -4.21 -1.66 0.26
CA ASP A 116 -4.69 -2.16 1.52
C ASP A 116 -4.22 -3.61 1.67
N HIS A 117 -3.54 -3.93 2.78
CA HIS A 117 -3.09 -5.28 3.09
C HIS A 117 -3.99 -5.90 4.17
N THR A 118 -5.16 -6.39 3.76
CA THR A 118 -6.20 -6.84 4.68
C THR A 118 -6.40 -8.36 4.63
N LYS A 119 -6.91 -8.95 5.72
CA LYS A 119 -7.03 -10.41 5.86
C LYS A 119 -8.47 -10.80 6.18
N TYR A 120 -9.11 -11.46 5.22
CA TYR A 120 -10.42 -12.08 5.43
C TYR A 120 -10.26 -13.46 6.09
N ILE A 121 -10.71 -13.62 7.33
CA ILE A 121 -10.63 -14.89 8.06
C ILE A 121 -12.03 -15.40 8.37
N VAL A 122 -12.38 -16.52 7.73
CA VAL A 122 -13.61 -17.27 8.02
C VAL A 122 -13.56 -17.75 9.46
N SER A 123 -14.61 -17.51 10.24
CA SER A 123 -14.68 -17.97 11.63
C SER A 123 -14.71 -19.49 11.72
N ASP A 124 -14.01 -20.06 12.71
CA ASP A 124 -14.04 -21.51 12.94
C ASP A 124 -15.34 -21.99 13.56
N ASN A 125 -15.59 -23.30 13.47
CA ASN A 125 -16.68 -24.01 14.14
C ASN A 125 -18.09 -23.48 13.83
N GLN A 126 -18.26 -22.83 12.67
CA GLN A 126 -19.57 -22.45 12.18
C GLN A 126 -20.17 -23.55 11.30
N ARG A 127 -21.44 -23.86 11.54
CA ARG A 127 -22.23 -24.74 10.67
C ARG A 127 -22.71 -23.93 9.46
N LEU A 128 -22.27 -24.33 8.28
CA LEU A 128 -22.52 -23.63 7.02
C LEU A 128 -23.13 -24.55 5.99
N HIS A 129 -23.99 -23.96 5.19
CA HIS A 129 -24.59 -24.64 4.06
C HIS A 129 -23.61 -24.63 2.88
N VAL A 130 -23.29 -25.80 2.35
CA VAL A 130 -22.36 -25.96 1.23
C VAL A 130 -23.00 -26.79 0.13
N LYS A 131 -22.89 -26.28 -1.10
CA LYS A 131 -23.49 -26.89 -2.27
C LYS A 131 -22.57 -26.86 -3.47
N GLY A 132 -22.47 -27.98 -4.18
CA GLY A 132 -21.72 -28.05 -5.43
C GLY A 132 -21.22 -29.45 -5.73
N TYR A 133 -20.03 -29.51 -6.33
CA TYR A 133 -19.43 -30.73 -6.85
C TYR A 133 -17.99 -30.91 -6.37
N ILE A 134 -17.65 -32.14 -6.01
CA ILE A 134 -16.26 -32.62 -5.91
C ILE A 134 -16.12 -33.75 -6.92
N GLY A 135 -15.31 -33.54 -7.96
CA GLY A 135 -15.28 -34.42 -9.12
C GLY A 135 -16.65 -34.50 -9.79
N ALA A 136 -17.19 -35.71 -9.89
CA ALA A 136 -18.54 -35.97 -10.40
C ALA A 136 -19.61 -36.02 -9.28
N ALA A 137 -19.21 -36.02 -8.00
CA ALA A 137 -20.14 -36.15 -6.89
C ALA A 137 -20.76 -34.80 -6.53
N HIS A 138 -22.09 -34.73 -6.54
CA HIS A 138 -22.85 -33.56 -6.08
C HIS A 138 -23.17 -33.69 -4.58
N PHE A 139 -23.15 -32.56 -3.89
CA PHE A 139 -23.59 -32.45 -2.50
C PHE A 139 -24.29 -31.12 -2.26
N ASP A 140 -25.23 -31.15 -1.32
CA ASP A 140 -26.04 -30.02 -0.88
C ASP A 140 -26.37 -30.29 0.58
N THR A 141 -25.55 -29.77 1.49
CA THR A 141 -25.59 -30.17 2.90
C THR A 141 -25.05 -29.09 3.82
N ASP A 142 -25.45 -29.16 5.09
CA ASP A 142 -24.82 -28.37 6.15
C ASP A 142 -23.62 -29.11 6.70
N THR A 143 -22.46 -28.46 6.71
CA THR A 143 -21.24 -28.99 7.31
C THR A 143 -20.60 -27.97 8.24
N THR A 144 -19.76 -28.44 9.17
CA THR A 144 -18.99 -27.56 10.05
C THR A 144 -17.60 -27.40 9.48
N LEU A 145 -17.19 -26.16 9.23
CA LEU A 145 -15.82 -25.88 8.81
C LEU A 145 -14.89 -25.99 10.02
N LEU A 146 -13.91 -26.88 9.92
CA LEU A 146 -12.82 -26.99 10.88
C LEU A 146 -11.62 -26.19 10.36
N MET A 147 -10.82 -25.63 11.27
CA MET A 147 -9.65 -24.81 10.95
C MET A 147 -8.61 -25.55 10.07
N THR A 148 -8.64 -26.89 10.05
CA THR A 148 -7.80 -27.75 9.20
C THR A 148 -8.31 -27.92 7.77
N SER A 149 -9.50 -27.40 7.43
CA SER A 149 -10.09 -27.55 6.09
C SER A 149 -9.52 -26.59 5.04
N PHE A 150 -8.66 -25.65 5.45
CA PHE A 150 -8.11 -24.59 4.58
C PHE A 150 -6.58 -24.42 4.66
N ILE A 151 -5.85 -25.42 5.22
CA ILE A 151 -4.37 -25.44 5.27
C ILE A 151 -3.85 -26.54 4.35
#